data_AF-A0A431EEI1-F1
#
_entry.id   AF-A0A431EEI1-F1
#
_cell.length_a   1.000
_cell.length_b   1.000
_cell.length_c   1.000
_cell.angle_alpha   90.00
_cell.angle_beta   90.00
_cell.angle_gamma   90.00
#
_symmetry.space_group_name_H-M   'P 1'
#
loop_
_entity.id
_entity.type
_entity.pdbx_description
1 polymer ?
#
loop_
_entity_poly.entity_id
_entity_poly.type
_entity_poly.pdbx_seq_one_letter_code
_entity_poly.pdbx_strand_id
1 'polypeptide(L)'
;MNNQTSLRLNDFLNTYDHSYMNDLLGCIDDRLGSKSLSSYQLDAVRNAMITLKHYQDSGEIRYFQDIYGDCNILAMEDSNKASFCMSTGSGKTVVMVKLIKELLQAIKNGFIDDKPILTLAPNDSILRQIEREMVENDLEAKILDVDNLKTRNLADNDVFLCRSDKLGDSKRVYKGVKRIDYHNYLQDDGWYILLYEAHGNDIEDSKTKSYIRELSRGLYNRKGFIFSFSDTFTDDVGMLTCAYSYHNSTSSVADISKQL
;
A
#
# COMPACT_ATOMS: atom_id res chain seq x y z
N MET A 1 -16.28 -19.74 -21.21
CA MET A 1 -15.14 -18.81 -21.15
C MET A 1 -14.57 -18.94 -19.76
N ASN A 2 -13.34 -19.43 -19.62
CA ASN A 2 -12.69 -19.58 -18.32
C ASN A 2 -12.45 -18.17 -17.75
N ASN A 3 -13.17 -17.82 -16.68
CA ASN A 3 -12.89 -16.64 -15.86
C ASN A 3 -11.68 -16.93 -14.97
N GLN A 4 -10.48 -17.00 -15.54
CA GLN A 4 -9.29 -16.73 -14.73
C GLN A 4 -9.20 -15.21 -14.61
N THR A 5 -9.41 -14.67 -13.42
CA THR A 5 -9.18 -13.24 -13.16
C THR A 5 -7.69 -12.97 -13.39
N SER A 6 -7.33 -12.35 -14.52
CA SER A 6 -5.93 -12.05 -14.88
C SER A 6 -5.32 -11.04 -13.91
N LEU A 7 -4.04 -11.22 -13.60
CA LEU A 7 -3.23 -10.28 -12.80
C LEU A 7 -2.86 -9.05 -13.65
N ARG A 8 -3.87 -8.27 -14.07
CA ARG A 8 -3.76 -7.20 -15.07
C ARG A 8 -2.62 -6.22 -14.80
N LEU A 9 -2.52 -5.73 -13.56
CA LEU A 9 -1.44 -4.81 -13.20
C LEU A 9 -0.07 -5.49 -13.29
N ASN A 10 0.08 -6.74 -12.87
CA ASN A 10 1.33 -7.49 -12.98
C ASN A 10 1.71 -7.69 -14.46
N ASP A 11 0.76 -8.10 -15.29
CA ASP A 11 0.93 -8.27 -16.73
C ASP A 11 1.38 -6.96 -17.40
N PHE A 12 0.76 -5.84 -17.03
CA PHE A 12 1.16 -4.50 -17.46
C PHE A 12 2.60 -4.18 -17.03
N LEU A 13 2.95 -4.35 -15.75
CA LEU A 13 4.27 -4.03 -15.23
C LEU A 13 5.39 -4.83 -15.92
N ASN A 14 5.11 -6.08 -16.30
CA ASN A 14 6.08 -6.95 -16.99
C ASN A 14 6.29 -6.58 -18.46
N THR A 15 5.37 -5.83 -19.08
CA THR A 15 5.38 -5.55 -20.53
C THR A 15 5.59 -4.07 -20.85
N TYR A 16 5.27 -3.18 -19.93
CA TYR A 16 5.34 -1.75 -20.12
C TYR A 16 6.78 -1.23 -20.09
N ASP A 17 7.09 -0.26 -20.94
CA ASP A 17 8.40 0.38 -20.98
C ASP A 17 8.51 1.45 -19.90
N HIS A 18 9.26 1.13 -18.84
CA HIS A 18 9.50 2.02 -17.70
C HIS A 18 10.78 2.86 -17.87
N SER A 19 11.36 2.95 -19.07
CA SER A 19 12.64 3.65 -19.31
C SER A 19 12.63 5.12 -18.88
N TYR A 20 11.48 5.80 -18.97
CA TYR A 20 11.34 7.17 -18.50
C TYR A 20 11.43 7.32 -16.96
N MET A 21 11.32 6.22 -16.22
CA MET A 21 11.47 6.18 -14.77
C MET A 21 12.88 5.77 -14.33
N ASN A 22 13.85 5.63 -15.23
CA ASN A 22 15.20 5.18 -14.90
C ASN A 22 15.87 6.03 -13.81
N ASP A 23 15.62 7.34 -13.77
CA ASP A 23 16.17 8.22 -12.72
C ASP A 23 15.59 7.87 -11.34
N LEU A 24 14.28 7.60 -11.26
CA LEU A 24 13.62 7.15 -10.04
C LEU A 24 14.13 5.76 -9.63
N LEU A 25 14.14 4.81 -10.56
CA LEU A 25 14.50 3.42 -10.27
C LEU A 25 15.99 3.23 -10.00
N GLY A 26 16.84 4.07 -10.58
CA GLY A 26 18.29 4.10 -10.34
C GLY A 26 18.66 4.52 -8.92
N CYS A 27 17.76 5.21 -8.20
CA CYS A 27 17.96 5.55 -6.80
C CYS A 27 17.67 4.38 -5.85
N ILE A 28 16.93 3.36 -6.29
CA ILE A 28 16.48 2.24 -5.45
C ILE A 28 17.58 1.17 -5.36
N ASP A 29 18.29 1.16 -4.24
CA ASP A 29 19.27 0.11 -3.91
C ASP A 29 18.60 -1.19 -3.39
N ASP A 30 19.37 -2.26 -3.35
CA ASP A 30 18.96 -3.58 -2.85
C ASP A 30 19.13 -3.73 -1.33
N ARG A 31 19.17 -2.64 -0.57
CA ARG A 31 19.46 -2.65 0.87
C ARG A 31 18.41 -1.93 1.71
N LEU A 32 18.15 -2.53 2.87
CA LEU A 32 17.48 -1.87 3.98
C LEU A 32 18.45 -1.91 5.17
N GLY A 33 19.22 -0.83 5.32
CA GLY A 33 20.30 -0.73 6.29
C GLY A 33 21.36 -1.83 6.06
N SER A 34 21.52 -2.71 7.03
CA SER A 34 22.44 -3.85 6.95
C SER A 34 21.86 -5.05 6.18
N LYS A 35 20.54 -5.11 5.97
CA LYS A 35 19.84 -6.22 5.30
C LYS A 35 19.90 -6.05 3.79
N SER A 36 20.36 -7.07 3.07
CA SER A 36 20.20 -7.14 1.61
C SER A 36 18.84 -7.74 1.28
N LEU A 37 18.15 -7.12 0.32
CA LEU A 37 16.90 -7.62 -0.22
C LEU A 37 17.20 -8.74 -1.22
N SER A 38 16.38 -9.78 -1.17
CA SER A 38 16.30 -10.74 -2.27
C SER A 38 15.72 -10.07 -3.53
N SER A 39 15.96 -10.66 -4.71
CA SER A 39 15.47 -10.08 -5.98
C SER A 39 13.96 -9.84 -5.97
N TYR A 40 13.17 -10.79 -5.47
CA TYR A 40 11.72 -10.65 -5.40
C TYR A 40 11.26 -9.51 -4.49
N GLN A 41 12.00 -9.24 -3.41
CA GLN A 41 11.71 -8.11 -2.51
C GLN A 41 12.01 -6.79 -3.20
N LEU A 42 13.13 -6.71 -3.92
CA LEU A 42 13.50 -5.52 -4.69
C LEU A 42 12.50 -5.27 -5.83
N ASP A 43 12.08 -6.32 -6.54
CA ASP A 43 11.09 -6.23 -7.61
C ASP A 43 9.74 -5.76 -7.08
N ALA A 44 9.30 -6.24 -5.91
CA ALA A 44 8.09 -5.76 -5.26
C ALA A 44 8.15 -4.24 -4.96
N VAL A 45 9.28 -3.75 -4.43
CA VAL A 45 9.48 -2.31 -4.17
C VAL A 45 9.48 -1.50 -5.48
N ARG A 46 10.20 -1.98 -6.51
CA ARG A 46 10.23 -1.30 -7.82
C ARG A 46 8.85 -1.25 -8.46
N ASN A 47 8.11 -2.36 -8.45
CA ASN A 47 6.76 -2.41 -8.99
C ASN A 47 5.82 -1.45 -8.25
N ALA A 48 5.96 -1.29 -6.93
CA ALA A 48 5.22 -0.30 -6.17
C ALA A 48 5.52 1.14 -6.65
N MET A 49 6.81 1.48 -6.79
CA MET A 49 7.24 2.82 -7.22
C MET A 49 6.83 3.12 -8.67
N ILE A 50 6.96 2.15 -9.57
CA ILE A 50 6.52 2.25 -10.95
C ILE A 50 5.02 2.51 -11.01
N THR A 51 4.23 1.70 -10.29
CA THR A 51 2.78 1.81 -10.31
C THR A 51 2.33 3.20 -9.83
N LEU A 52 2.89 3.67 -8.71
CA LEU A 52 2.58 5.00 -8.18
C LEU A 52 2.96 6.11 -9.16
N LYS A 53 4.18 6.07 -9.70
CA LYS A 53 4.66 7.09 -10.64
C LYS A 53 3.81 7.13 -11.90
N HIS A 54 3.47 5.97 -12.46
CA HIS A 54 2.59 5.87 -13.63
C HIS A 54 1.20 6.42 -13.31
N TYR A 55 0.62 6.10 -12.15
CA TYR A 55 -0.66 6.64 -11.70
C TYR A 55 -0.67 8.17 -11.65
N GLN A 56 0.39 8.77 -11.08
CA GLN A 56 0.51 10.23 -10.97
C GLN A 56 0.71 10.93 -12.32
N ASP A 57 1.54 10.36 -13.18
CA ASP A 57 1.87 10.99 -14.48
C ASP A 57 0.73 10.90 -15.48
N SER A 58 0.04 9.77 -15.52
CA SER A 58 -1.02 9.51 -16.51
C SER A 58 -2.37 10.10 -16.07
N GLY A 59 -2.58 10.21 -14.75
CA GLY A 59 -3.86 10.51 -14.15
C GLY A 59 -4.81 9.30 -14.17
N GLU A 60 -5.76 9.30 -13.23
CA GLU A 60 -6.61 8.14 -12.91
C GLU A 60 -7.30 7.49 -14.13
N ILE A 61 -7.86 8.30 -15.03
CA ILE A 61 -8.59 7.78 -16.20
C ILE A 61 -7.64 7.05 -17.15
N ARG A 62 -6.48 7.63 -17.44
CA ARG A 62 -5.51 7.06 -18.38
C ARG A 62 -4.84 5.83 -17.76
N TYR A 63 -4.42 5.93 -16.50
CA TYR A 63 -3.92 4.80 -15.72
C TYR A 63 -4.89 3.62 -15.77
N PHE A 64 -6.18 3.89 -15.53
CA PHE A 64 -7.19 2.85 -15.55
C PHE A 64 -7.33 2.21 -16.93
N GLN A 65 -7.36 3.01 -17.99
CA GLN A 65 -7.47 2.53 -19.36
C GLN A 65 -6.25 1.70 -19.78
N ASP A 66 -5.05 2.15 -19.43
CA ASP A 66 -3.79 1.49 -19.81
C ASP A 66 -3.66 0.10 -19.18
N ILE A 67 -4.19 -0.11 -17.96
CA ILE A 67 -4.04 -1.38 -17.21
C ILE A 67 -5.30 -2.26 -17.26
N TYR A 68 -6.47 -1.65 -17.08
CA TYR A 68 -7.72 -2.37 -16.85
C TYR A 68 -8.68 -2.30 -18.05
N GLY A 69 -8.55 -1.29 -18.93
CA GLY A 69 -9.28 -1.19 -20.20
C GLY A 69 -10.79 -1.45 -20.06
N ASP A 70 -11.20 -2.66 -20.44
CA ASP A 70 -12.60 -3.13 -20.47
C ASP A 70 -13.15 -3.63 -19.12
N CYS A 71 -12.36 -3.56 -18.03
CA CYS A 71 -12.83 -3.93 -16.70
C CYS A 71 -13.99 -3.01 -16.23
N ASN A 72 -14.87 -3.56 -15.39
CA ASN A 72 -16.00 -2.85 -14.78
C ASN A 72 -15.54 -1.59 -14.00
N ILE A 73 -16.39 -0.55 -13.97
CA ILE A 73 -16.35 0.65 -13.10
C ILE A 73 -15.87 0.37 -11.67
N LEU A 74 -16.21 -0.77 -11.05
CA LEU A 74 -15.71 -1.11 -9.71
C LEU A 74 -14.17 -1.15 -9.63
N ALA A 75 -13.50 -1.63 -10.68
CA ALA A 75 -12.04 -1.61 -10.75
C ALA A 75 -11.49 -0.18 -10.89
N MET A 76 -12.26 0.74 -11.50
CA MET A 76 -11.88 2.15 -11.60
C MET A 76 -11.89 2.81 -10.23
N GLU A 77 -12.88 2.48 -9.39
CA GLU A 77 -12.91 2.96 -8.01
C GLU A 77 -11.68 2.49 -7.22
N ASP A 78 -11.23 1.26 -7.40
CA ASP A 78 -10.06 0.72 -6.70
C ASP A 78 -8.74 0.89 -7.49
N SER A 79 -8.70 1.75 -8.51
CA SER A 79 -7.52 1.92 -9.37
C SER A 79 -6.33 2.58 -8.68
N ASN A 80 -6.55 3.39 -7.62
CA ASN A 80 -5.48 4.01 -6.84
C ASN A 80 -4.86 3.05 -5.80
N LYS A 81 -4.70 1.78 -6.19
CA LYS A 81 -4.24 0.68 -5.34
C LYS A 81 -3.29 -0.24 -6.10
N ALA A 82 -2.26 -0.70 -5.40
CA ALA A 82 -1.42 -1.83 -5.77
C ALA A 82 -1.47 -2.88 -4.66
N SER A 83 -1.65 -4.15 -5.02
CA SER A 83 -1.70 -5.28 -4.10
C SER A 83 -0.46 -6.16 -4.26
N PHE A 84 0.01 -6.71 -3.15
CA PHE A 84 1.21 -7.54 -3.06
C PHE A 84 0.84 -8.82 -2.33
N CYS A 85 0.78 -9.94 -3.06
CA CYS A 85 0.58 -11.25 -2.47
C CYS A 85 1.94 -11.85 -2.13
N MET A 86 2.23 -12.03 -0.86
CA MET A 86 3.53 -12.43 -0.35
C MET A 86 3.34 -13.34 0.85
N SER A 87 3.78 -14.59 0.75
CA SER A 87 3.59 -15.61 1.80
C SER A 87 4.27 -15.26 3.13
N THR A 88 3.75 -15.79 4.25
CA THR A 88 4.35 -15.60 5.58
C THR A 88 5.82 -16.02 5.58
N GLY A 89 6.66 -15.17 6.18
CA GLY A 89 8.11 -15.39 6.20
C GLY A 89 8.86 -14.91 4.95
N SER A 90 8.19 -14.40 3.91
CA SER A 90 8.83 -13.76 2.74
C SER A 90 9.43 -12.37 3.01
N GLY A 91 9.41 -11.91 4.27
CA GLY A 91 9.94 -10.59 4.64
C GLY A 91 9.06 -9.41 4.20
N LYS A 92 7.73 -9.57 4.19
CA LYS A 92 6.77 -8.48 3.95
C LYS A 92 7.09 -7.19 4.73
N THR A 93 7.45 -7.29 6.01
CA THR A 93 7.84 -6.12 6.82
C THR A 93 9.06 -5.41 6.24
N VAL A 94 10.07 -6.14 5.77
CA VAL A 94 11.27 -5.57 5.14
C VAL A 94 10.89 -4.85 3.85
N VAL A 95 10.05 -5.44 3.01
CA VAL A 95 9.55 -4.80 1.78
C VAL A 95 8.76 -3.53 2.10
N MET A 96 7.87 -3.59 3.07
CA MET A 96 7.04 -2.45 3.48
C MET A 96 7.91 -1.29 4.00
N VAL A 97 8.86 -1.55 4.89
CA VAL A 97 9.76 -0.51 5.42
C VAL A 97 10.71 0.02 4.35
N LYS A 98 11.21 -0.84 3.47
CA LYS A 98 11.97 -0.40 2.30
C LYS A 98 11.13 0.50 1.40
N LEU A 99 9.88 0.14 1.12
CA LEU A 99 8.99 0.97 0.32
C LEU A 99 8.77 2.35 0.97
N ILE A 100 8.56 2.42 2.29
CA ILE A 100 8.46 3.71 3.00
C ILE A 100 9.72 4.55 2.80
N LYS A 101 10.91 3.94 2.93
CA LYS A 101 12.19 4.63 2.69
C LYS A 101 12.28 5.19 1.27
N GLU A 102 11.90 4.41 0.26
CA GLU A 102 11.95 4.83 -1.14
C GLU A 102 10.90 5.89 -1.47
N LEU A 103 9.71 5.83 -0.87
CA LEU A 103 8.69 6.89 -0.99
C LEU A 103 9.23 8.21 -0.44
N LEU A 104 9.81 8.23 0.76
CA LEU A 104 10.39 9.44 1.36
C LEU A 104 11.52 10.02 0.52
N GLN A 105 12.39 9.17 -0.04
CA GLN A 105 13.45 9.63 -0.94
C GLN A 105 12.89 10.19 -2.25
N ALA A 106 11.89 9.52 -2.84
CA ALA A 106 11.26 9.96 -4.07
C ALA A 106 10.54 11.31 -3.88
N ILE A 107 9.86 11.52 -2.74
CA ILE A 107 9.26 12.81 -2.37
C ILE A 107 10.35 13.89 -2.26
N LYS A 108 11.41 13.61 -1.49
CA LYS A 108 12.53 14.56 -1.29
C LYS A 108 13.19 14.97 -2.62
N ASN A 109 13.27 14.05 -3.56
CA ASN A 109 13.84 14.29 -4.88
C ASN A 109 12.83 14.86 -5.89
N GLY A 110 11.56 15.02 -5.52
CA GLY A 110 10.50 15.56 -6.38
C GLY A 110 10.04 14.60 -7.49
N PHE A 111 10.29 13.29 -7.33
CA PHE A 111 9.84 12.29 -8.29
C PHE A 111 8.35 11.94 -8.14
N ILE A 112 7.81 12.03 -6.94
CA ILE A 112 6.38 11.79 -6.64
C ILE A 112 5.83 12.95 -5.80
N ASP A 113 4.50 13.09 -5.77
CA ASP A 113 3.85 14.13 -4.95
C ASP A 113 4.22 14.00 -3.46
N ASP A 114 4.42 15.13 -2.79
CA ASP A 114 4.62 15.22 -1.34
C ASP A 114 3.30 14.90 -0.61
N LYS A 115 3.25 13.78 0.13
CA LYS A 115 2.04 13.29 0.82
C LYS A 115 2.42 12.49 2.06
N PRO A 116 1.69 12.68 3.17
CA PRO A 116 1.98 11.94 4.39
C PRO A 116 1.70 10.45 4.19
N ILE A 117 2.47 9.63 4.91
CA ILE A 117 2.44 8.17 4.79
C ILE A 117 1.74 7.57 6.02
N LEU A 118 0.73 6.73 5.81
CA LEU A 118 0.02 6.01 6.86
C LEU A 118 0.18 4.50 6.70
N THR A 119 0.79 3.84 7.68
CA THR A 119 0.87 2.38 7.73
C THR A 119 -0.14 1.81 8.71
N LEU A 120 -1.00 0.90 8.23
CA LEU A 120 -2.04 0.25 9.01
C LEU A 120 -1.66 -1.21 9.28
N ALA A 121 -1.54 -1.54 10.57
CA ALA A 121 -1.31 -2.89 11.06
C ALA A 121 -2.59 -3.48 11.69
N PRO A 122 -2.81 -4.80 11.61
CA PRO A 122 -4.02 -5.42 12.14
C PRO A 122 -4.00 -5.58 13.67
N ASN A 123 -2.83 -5.57 14.30
CA ASN A 123 -2.68 -5.71 15.74
C ASN A 123 -1.36 -5.08 16.25
N ASP A 124 -1.24 -4.94 17.58
CA ASP A 124 -0.06 -4.31 18.20
C ASP A 124 1.24 -5.09 17.97
N SER A 125 1.18 -6.41 17.79
CA SER A 125 2.38 -7.21 17.58
C SER A 125 3.03 -6.85 16.24
N ILE A 126 2.23 -6.80 15.19
CA ILE A 126 2.68 -6.40 13.85
C ILE A 126 3.06 -4.92 13.82
N LEU A 127 2.27 -4.05 14.48
CA LEU A 127 2.59 -2.62 14.58
C LEU A 127 3.99 -2.41 15.18
N ARG A 128 4.30 -3.07 16.31
CA ARG A 128 5.61 -3.00 16.97
C ARG A 128 6.74 -3.63 16.14
N GLN A 129 6.43 -4.64 15.33
CA GLN A 129 7.41 -5.23 14.42
C GLN A 129 7.81 -4.24 13.32
N ILE A 130 6.83 -3.55 12.72
CA ILE A 130 7.07 -2.50 11.72
C ILE A 130 7.83 -1.34 12.36
N GLU A 131 7.40 -0.87 13.54
CA GLU A 131 8.07 0.22 14.28
C GLU A 131 9.54 -0.11 14.57
N ARG A 132 9.84 -1.33 15.02
CA ARG A 132 11.22 -1.75 15.27
C ARG A 132 12.06 -1.75 13.98
N GLU A 133 11.51 -2.30 12.89
CA GLU A 133 12.21 -2.32 11.61
C GLU A 133 12.45 -0.90 11.06
N MET A 134 11.52 0.05 11.28
CA MET A 134 11.71 1.46 10.95
C MET A 134 12.87 2.08 11.75
N VAL A 135 12.87 1.89 13.08
CA VAL A 135 13.91 2.43 13.99
C VAL A 135 15.29 1.84 13.68
N GLU A 136 15.38 0.53 13.38
CA GLU A 136 16.63 -0.13 12.97
C GLU A 136 17.23 0.43 11.68
N ASN A 137 16.43 1.17 10.90
CA ASN A 137 16.81 1.73 9.61
C ASN A 137 16.73 3.27 9.57
N ASP A 138 16.81 3.91 10.75
CA ASP A 138 16.85 5.36 10.93
C ASP A 138 15.63 6.09 10.33
N LEU A 139 14.47 5.43 10.32
CA LEU A 139 13.20 6.02 9.88
C LEU A 139 12.35 6.38 11.09
N GLU A 140 11.98 7.65 11.19
CA GLU A 140 11.07 8.13 12.22
C GLU A 140 9.62 7.89 11.82
N ALA A 141 8.81 7.40 12.75
CA ALA A 141 7.38 7.26 12.57
C ALA A 141 6.62 7.64 13.85
N LYS A 142 5.44 8.24 13.68
CA LYS A 142 4.58 8.68 14.77
C LYS A 142 3.44 7.67 14.96
N ILE A 143 3.20 7.22 16.19
CA ILE A 143 2.02 6.40 16.47
C ILE A 143 0.78 7.29 16.50
N LEU A 144 -0.15 6.99 15.60
CA LEU A 144 -1.44 7.67 15.51
C LEU A 144 -2.38 7.00 16.52
N ASP A 145 -2.62 7.71 17.64
CA ASP A 145 -3.52 7.28 18.70
C ASP A 145 -4.46 8.43 19.09
N VAL A 146 -5.57 8.08 19.74
CA VAL A 146 -6.64 8.99 20.13
C VAL A 146 -6.15 10.10 21.06
N ASP A 147 -5.02 9.94 21.72
CA ASP A 147 -4.49 10.95 22.66
C ASP A 147 -3.51 11.93 21.99
N ASN A 148 -3.03 11.62 20.78
CA ASN A 148 -2.16 12.49 19.96
C ASN A 148 -2.96 13.46 19.05
N LEU A 149 -4.26 13.63 19.31
CA LEU A 149 -5.27 14.42 18.56
C LEU A 149 -4.98 15.92 18.34
N LYS A 150 -3.80 16.45 18.72
CA LYS A 150 -3.56 17.90 18.78
C LYS A 150 -2.77 18.51 17.63
N THR A 151 -2.17 17.73 16.74
CA THR A 151 -1.37 18.31 15.65
C THR A 151 -2.17 18.37 14.35
N ARG A 152 -2.80 19.52 14.11
CA ARG A 152 -3.45 19.86 12.82
C ARG A 152 -2.45 20.09 11.68
N ASN A 153 -1.16 20.18 11.98
CA ASN A 153 -0.12 20.30 10.98
C ASN A 153 0.58 18.95 10.85
N LEU A 154 -0.02 18.06 10.07
CA LEU A 154 0.67 16.89 9.55
C LEU A 154 1.60 17.42 8.45
N ALA A 155 2.91 17.18 8.58
CA ALA A 155 3.81 17.55 7.49
C ALA A 155 3.67 16.51 6.37
N ASP A 156 3.81 16.96 5.12
CA ASP A 156 3.60 16.11 3.94
C ASP A 156 4.64 14.97 3.81
N ASN A 157 5.69 14.97 4.64
CA ASN A 157 6.71 13.91 4.71
C ASN A 157 6.65 13.05 5.99
N ASP A 158 5.63 13.24 6.83
CA ASP A 158 5.50 12.48 8.08
C ASP A 158 5.05 11.04 7.81
N VAL A 159 5.66 10.09 8.51
CA VAL A 159 5.21 8.69 8.55
C VAL A 159 4.42 8.43 9.83
N PHE A 160 3.25 7.80 9.69
CA PHE A 160 2.38 7.42 10.78
C PHE A 160 2.14 5.93 10.80
N LEU A 161 2.12 5.34 12.00
CA LEU A 161 1.71 3.96 12.22
C LEU A 161 0.41 3.96 13.02
N CYS A 162 -0.57 3.16 12.59
CA CYS A 162 -1.83 3.01 13.30
C CYS A 162 -2.30 1.56 13.24
N ARG A 163 -3.06 1.14 14.26
CA ARG A 163 -3.84 -0.08 14.14
C ARG A 163 -5.10 0.17 13.32
N SER A 164 -5.41 -0.73 12.39
CA SER A 164 -6.58 -0.60 11.53
C SER A 164 -7.90 -0.58 12.32
N ASP A 165 -8.02 -1.37 13.39
CA ASP A 165 -9.24 -1.44 14.22
C ASP A 165 -9.54 -0.17 15.04
N LYS A 166 -8.52 0.69 15.21
CA LYS A 166 -8.67 2.01 15.84
C LYS A 166 -9.27 3.05 14.90
N LEU A 167 -9.23 2.87 13.58
CA LEU A 167 -9.89 3.79 12.65
C LEU A 167 -11.42 3.61 12.71
N GLY A 168 -12.15 4.72 12.69
CA GLY A 168 -13.61 4.70 12.67
C GLY A 168 -14.23 6.05 12.36
N ASP A 169 -15.56 6.09 12.35
CA ASP A 169 -16.33 7.33 12.41
C ASP A 169 -16.59 7.75 13.87
N SER A 170 -17.00 9.01 14.08
CA SER A 170 -17.28 9.74 15.33
C SER A 170 -17.89 9.02 16.57
N LYS A 171 -18.24 7.73 16.49
CA LYS A 171 -18.56 6.90 17.65
C LYS A 171 -17.27 6.49 18.37
N ARG A 172 -16.92 7.30 19.38
CA ARG A 172 -15.69 7.22 20.19
C ARG A 172 -15.36 5.84 20.78
N VAL A 173 -16.29 4.87 20.83
CA VAL A 173 -16.03 3.50 21.29
C VAL A 173 -16.83 2.50 20.46
N TYR A 174 -16.16 1.53 19.83
CA TYR A 174 -16.78 0.34 19.21
C TYR A 174 -16.08 -0.91 19.73
N LYS A 175 -16.84 -1.93 20.17
CA LYS A 175 -16.32 -3.15 20.83
C LYS A 175 -15.35 -2.87 22.00
N GLY A 176 -15.54 -1.75 22.72
CA GLY A 176 -14.69 -1.38 23.87
C GLY A 176 -13.36 -0.71 23.51
N VAL A 177 -13.05 -0.53 22.22
CA VAL A 177 -11.83 0.18 21.75
C VAL A 177 -12.18 1.63 21.45
N LYS A 178 -11.40 2.58 22.01
CA LYS A 178 -11.52 4.00 21.70
C LYS A 178 -11.05 4.23 20.25
N ARG A 179 -11.93 4.75 19.40
CA ARG A 179 -11.65 4.93 17.96
C ARG A 179 -11.22 6.36 17.63
N ILE A 180 -10.41 6.43 16.59
CA ILE A 180 -9.89 7.62 15.93
C ILE A 180 -10.89 7.96 14.83
N ASP A 181 -11.44 9.17 14.88
CA ASP A 181 -12.35 9.65 13.84
C ASP A 181 -11.55 10.04 12.59
N TYR A 182 -11.67 9.22 11.53
CA TYR A 182 -10.86 9.36 10.31
C TYR A 182 -11.06 10.72 9.62
N HIS A 183 -12.22 11.37 9.78
CA HIS A 183 -12.49 12.68 9.19
C HIS A 183 -11.48 13.75 9.66
N ASN A 184 -10.91 13.59 10.86
CA ASN A 184 -9.89 14.52 11.38
C ASN A 184 -8.54 14.41 10.65
N TYR A 185 -8.37 13.38 9.83
CA TYR A 185 -7.13 13.08 9.12
C TYR A 185 -7.33 13.14 7.60
N LEU A 186 -8.49 13.58 7.10
CA LEU A 186 -8.67 13.85 5.68
C LEU A 186 -7.73 14.97 5.26
N GLN A 187 -6.99 14.71 4.18
CA GLN A 187 -6.09 15.67 3.55
C GLN A 187 -6.66 16.10 2.20
N ASP A 188 -6.26 17.29 1.75
CA ASP A 188 -6.66 17.83 0.46
C ASP A 188 -6.27 16.87 -0.67
N ASP A 189 -5.02 16.41 -0.68
CA ASP A 189 -4.45 15.55 -1.71
C ASP A 189 -4.21 14.10 -1.25
N GLY A 190 -4.90 13.69 -0.19
CA GLY A 190 -4.90 12.31 0.30
C GLY A 190 -3.56 11.82 0.88
N TRP A 191 -3.47 10.49 1.07
CA TRP A 191 -2.36 9.83 1.76
C TRP A 191 -1.73 8.73 0.90
N TYR A 192 -0.45 8.44 1.12
CA TYR A 192 0.09 7.12 0.78
C TYR A 192 -0.20 6.16 1.93
N ILE A 193 -1.00 5.13 1.67
CA ILE A 193 -1.44 4.18 2.70
C ILE A 193 -0.82 2.81 2.45
N LEU A 194 -0.14 2.26 3.45
CA LEU A 194 0.40 0.90 3.42
C LEU A 194 -0.44 0.01 4.35
N LEU A 195 -1.08 -1.02 3.80
CA LEU A 195 -1.90 -1.97 4.55
C LEU A 195 -1.13 -3.27 4.76
N TYR A 196 -0.89 -3.65 6.00
CA TYR A 196 -0.34 -4.95 6.33
C TYR A 196 -1.47 -5.93 6.67
N GLU A 197 -1.43 -7.13 6.08
CA GLU A 197 -2.48 -8.15 6.24
C GLU A 197 -3.87 -7.62 5.91
N ALA A 198 -4.05 -7.12 4.68
CA ALA A 198 -5.29 -6.51 4.20
C ALA A 198 -6.54 -7.43 4.20
N HIS A 199 -6.41 -8.69 4.62
CA HIS A 199 -7.48 -9.68 4.82
C HIS A 199 -7.73 -10.03 6.30
N GLY A 200 -7.15 -9.29 7.25
CA GLY A 200 -7.54 -9.41 8.65
C GLY A 200 -8.98 -8.95 8.86
N ASN A 201 -9.72 -9.63 9.74
CA ASN A 201 -11.16 -9.43 10.01
C ASN A 201 -11.60 -7.94 10.19
N ASP A 202 -10.71 -7.06 10.65
CA ASP A 202 -11.01 -5.64 10.88
C ASP A 202 -10.80 -4.74 9.64
N ILE A 203 -9.93 -5.13 8.71
CA ILE A 203 -9.72 -4.45 7.41
C ILE A 203 -10.78 -4.90 6.41
N GLU A 204 -11.31 -6.12 6.57
CA GLU A 204 -12.40 -6.61 5.71
C GLU A 204 -13.76 -5.97 5.98
N ASP A 205 -13.93 -5.29 7.12
CA ASP A 205 -15.13 -4.50 7.39
C ASP A 205 -15.32 -3.42 6.32
N SER A 206 -16.49 -3.43 5.69
CA SER A 206 -16.78 -2.55 4.54
C SER A 206 -16.67 -1.08 4.87
N LYS A 207 -16.87 -0.69 6.14
CA LYS A 207 -16.69 0.70 6.57
C LYS A 207 -15.21 1.04 6.70
N THR A 208 -14.41 0.18 7.31
CA THR A 208 -12.95 0.36 7.37
C THR A 208 -12.36 0.54 5.97
N LYS A 209 -12.78 -0.29 5.00
CA LYS A 209 -12.38 -0.13 3.59
C LYS A 209 -12.80 1.24 3.03
N SER A 210 -14.00 1.71 3.34
CA SER A 210 -14.46 3.05 2.93
C SER A 210 -13.57 4.15 3.51
N TYR A 211 -13.30 4.11 4.82
CA TYR A 211 -12.47 5.12 5.48
C TYR A 211 -11.06 5.17 4.88
N ILE A 212 -10.45 4.01 4.62
CA ILE A 212 -9.13 3.90 4.00
C ILE A 212 -9.14 4.49 2.59
N ARG A 213 -10.17 4.21 1.79
CA ARG A 213 -10.33 4.76 0.44
C ARG A 213 -10.52 6.28 0.45
N GLU A 214 -11.30 6.79 1.40
CA GLU A 214 -11.51 8.23 1.54
C GLU A 214 -10.24 8.95 1.98
N LEU A 215 -9.51 8.38 2.95
CA LEU A 215 -8.19 8.88 3.34
C LEU A 215 -7.22 8.86 2.17
N SER A 216 -7.12 7.76 1.41
CA SER A 216 -6.18 7.69 0.29
C SER A 216 -6.52 8.69 -0.81
N ARG A 217 -7.80 8.89 -1.13
CA ARG A 217 -8.22 9.82 -2.18
C ARG A 217 -8.08 11.29 -1.78
N GLY A 218 -8.31 11.62 -0.52
CA GLY A 218 -8.40 13.01 -0.10
C GLY A 218 -9.64 13.73 -0.66
N LEU A 219 -9.61 15.05 -0.60
CA LEU A 219 -10.76 15.90 -0.94
C LEU A 219 -10.73 16.42 -2.39
N TYR A 220 -9.57 16.43 -3.04
CA TYR A 220 -9.35 17.00 -4.38
C TYR A 220 -8.68 16.02 -5.36
N ASN A 221 -8.10 16.56 -6.43
CA ASN A 221 -7.76 15.81 -7.64
C ASN A 221 -6.43 15.05 -7.58
N ARG A 222 -5.47 15.43 -6.72
CA ARG A 222 -4.19 14.70 -6.61
C ARG A 222 -4.28 13.59 -5.59
N LYS A 223 -5.10 12.58 -5.90
CA LYS A 223 -5.34 11.44 -5.01
C LYS A 223 -4.02 10.80 -4.57
N GLY A 224 -3.98 10.38 -3.31
CA GLY A 224 -2.96 9.46 -2.81
C GLY A 224 -3.17 8.04 -3.32
N PHE A 225 -2.51 7.08 -2.69
CA PHE A 225 -2.37 5.73 -3.24
C PHE A 225 -2.29 4.67 -2.14
N ILE A 226 -2.81 3.48 -2.41
CA ILE A 226 -2.85 2.37 -1.45
C ILE A 226 -1.90 1.26 -1.89
N PHE A 227 -1.01 0.82 -0.99
CA PHE A 227 -0.19 -0.37 -1.13
C PHE A 227 -0.68 -1.45 -0.17
N SER A 228 -1.19 -2.56 -0.69
CA SER A 228 -1.92 -3.57 0.07
C SER A 228 -1.17 -4.90 0.12
N PHE A 229 -0.61 -5.26 1.28
CA PHE A 229 0.19 -6.47 1.46
C PHE A 229 -0.64 -7.57 2.14
N SER A 230 -0.58 -8.78 1.58
CA SER A 230 -1.34 -9.93 2.08
C SER A 230 -0.65 -11.26 1.77
N ASP A 231 -1.02 -12.34 2.47
CA ASP A 231 -0.59 -13.72 2.15
C ASP A 231 -1.33 -14.35 0.98
N THR A 232 -2.54 -13.91 0.73
CA THR A 232 -3.44 -14.44 -0.29
C THR A 232 -4.27 -13.30 -0.88
N PHE A 233 -4.94 -13.54 -2.01
CA PHE A 233 -6.03 -12.70 -2.47
C PHE A 233 -7.36 -13.34 -2.08
N THR A 234 -8.31 -12.54 -1.62
CA THR A 234 -9.68 -12.99 -1.32
C THR A 234 -10.74 -12.35 -2.21
N ASP A 235 -10.36 -11.39 -3.05
CA ASP A 235 -11.26 -10.71 -3.98
C ASP A 235 -10.63 -10.44 -5.36
N ASP A 236 -11.49 -10.27 -6.37
CA ASP A 236 -11.08 -9.97 -7.74
C ASP A 236 -10.30 -8.65 -7.83
N VAL A 237 -10.61 -7.67 -6.97
CA VAL A 237 -9.90 -6.39 -6.93
C VAL A 237 -8.43 -6.60 -6.56
N GLY A 238 -8.15 -7.41 -5.53
CA GLY A 238 -6.79 -7.75 -5.12
C GLY A 238 -6.00 -8.42 -6.24
N MET A 239 -6.64 -9.29 -7.01
CA MET A 239 -6.02 -9.93 -8.18
C MET A 239 -5.78 -8.94 -9.31
N LEU A 240 -6.77 -8.13 -9.69
CA LEU A 240 -6.65 -7.14 -10.76
C LEU A 240 -5.55 -6.12 -10.45
N THR A 241 -5.52 -5.62 -9.21
CA THR A 241 -4.53 -4.64 -8.76
C THR A 241 -3.24 -5.28 -8.24
N CYS A 242 -2.99 -6.58 -8.49
CA CYS A 242 -1.77 -7.25 -8.06
C CYS A 242 -0.56 -6.68 -8.82
N ALA A 243 0.31 -5.96 -8.12
CA ALA A 243 1.57 -5.46 -8.68
C ALA A 243 2.67 -6.53 -8.59
N TYR A 244 2.62 -7.39 -7.57
CA TYR A 244 3.58 -8.46 -7.38
C TYR A 244 3.00 -9.64 -6.59
N SER A 245 3.42 -10.85 -6.96
CA SER A 245 3.01 -12.10 -6.30
C SER A 245 4.23 -12.99 -6.06
N TYR A 246 4.44 -13.40 -4.81
CA TYR A 246 5.51 -14.30 -4.40
C TYR A 246 5.02 -15.34 -3.40
N HIS A 247 5.26 -16.60 -3.73
CA HIS A 247 4.95 -17.75 -2.90
C HIS A 247 6.22 -18.59 -2.69
N ASN A 248 6.54 -18.90 -1.43
CA ASN A 248 7.60 -19.84 -1.12
C ASN A 248 7.31 -21.20 -1.76
N SER A 249 8.33 -21.84 -2.35
CA SER A 249 8.22 -23.10 -3.11
C SER A 249 7.78 -24.33 -2.30
N THR A 250 7.51 -24.18 -1.01
CA THR A 250 6.96 -25.22 -0.12
C THR A 250 5.44 -25.26 -0.08
N SER A 251 4.75 -24.25 -0.63
CA SER A 251 3.31 -24.35 -0.91
C SER A 251 3.14 -25.10 -2.23
N SER A 252 2.55 -26.30 -2.16
CA SER A 252 2.44 -27.20 -3.31
C SER A 252 1.80 -26.51 -4.53
N VAL A 253 2.33 -26.82 -5.71
CA VAL A 253 1.87 -26.41 -7.05
C VAL A 253 0.35 -26.65 -7.29
N ALA A 254 -0.33 -27.39 -6.40
CA ALA A 254 -1.77 -27.61 -6.39
C ALA A 254 -2.61 -26.39 -5.93
N ASP A 255 -2.02 -25.37 -5.31
CA ASP A 255 -2.77 -24.16 -4.88
C ASP A 255 -2.84 -23.07 -5.97
N ILE A 256 -1.96 -23.13 -6.98
CA ILE A 256 -1.92 -22.15 -8.07
C ILE A 256 -3.14 -22.31 -9.00
N SER A 257 -3.60 -23.55 -9.22
CA SER A 257 -4.78 -23.84 -10.06
C SER A 257 -6.13 -23.71 -9.34
N LYS A 258 -6.13 -23.33 -8.06
CA LYS A 258 -7.34 -22.93 -7.32
C LYS A 258 -7.47 -21.41 -7.17
N GLN A 259 -6.42 -20.65 -7.49
CA GLN A 259 -6.39 -19.19 -7.44
C GLN A 259 -6.25 -18.54 -8.82
N LEU A 260 -6.20 -19.32 -9.90
CA LEU A 260 -6.33 -18.86 -11.28
C LEU A 260 -7.51 -19.58 -11.93
#